data_AF-A0A7Y5UPB2-F1
#
_entry.id   AF-A0A7Y5UPB2-F1
#
_cell.length_a   1.000
_cell.length_b   1.000
_cell.length_c   1.000
_cell.angle_alpha   90.00
_cell.angle_beta   90.00
_cell.angle_gamma   90.00
#
_symmetry.space_group_name_H-M   'P 1'
#
loop_
_entity.id
_entity.type
_entity.pdbx_description
1 polymer ?
#
loop_
_entity_poly.entity_id
_entity_poly.type
_entity_poly.pdbx_seq_one_letter_code
_entity_poly.pdbx_strand_id
1 'polypeptide(L)'
;MNIESLKETFQCPKCKGKHPLITEHAIPRSGPGKIPLPILDRYLFFSCSLCGYTETYNLKIIERAEEKVTKPVAQEVRHRGG
;
A
#
# COMPACT_ATOMS: atom_id res chain seq x y z
N MET A 1 6.71 -0.11 6.10
CA MET A 1 7.08 0.44 4.78
C MET A 1 7.63 1.83 4.99
N ASN A 2 8.79 2.19 4.42
CA ASN A 2 9.39 3.51 4.61
C ASN A 2 8.94 4.48 3.48
N ILE A 3 8.08 5.43 3.82
CA ILE A 3 7.49 6.41 2.88
C ILE A 3 8.56 7.33 2.28
N GLU A 4 9.57 7.72 3.05
CA GLU A 4 10.64 8.61 2.57
C GLU A 4 11.48 7.92 1.49
N SER A 5 11.83 6.64 1.68
CA SER A 5 12.56 5.88 0.66
C SER A 5 11.77 5.72 -0.65
N LEU A 6 10.44 5.59 -0.56
CA LEU A 6 9.56 5.57 -1.74
C LEU A 6 9.54 6.91 -2.48
N LYS A 7 9.61 8.01 -1.74
CA LYS A 7 9.65 9.35 -2.32
C LYS A 7 10.93 9.58 -3.11
N GLU A 8 12.07 9.17 -2.56
CA GLU A 8 13.40 9.32 -3.19
C GLU A 8 13.54 8.48 -4.47
N THR A 9 12.93 7.30 -4.48
CA THR A 9 13.00 6.36 -5.61
C THR A 9 11.84 6.51 -6.59
N PHE A 10 10.94 7.48 -6.36
CA PHE A 10 9.75 7.64 -7.18
C PHE A 10 10.10 8.00 -8.62
N GLN A 11 9.56 7.23 -9.56
CA GLN A 11 9.55 7.57 -10.98
C GLN A 11 8.17 7.23 -11.55
N CYS A 12 7.43 8.26 -11.98
CA CYS A 12 6.10 8.07 -12.52
C CYS A 12 6.13 7.11 -13.72
N PRO A 13 5.35 6.01 -13.72
CA PRO A 13 5.38 5.05 -14.81
C PRO A 13 4.87 5.64 -16.12
N LYS A 14 3.93 6.62 -16.04
CA LYS A 14 3.28 7.29 -17.18
C LYS A 14 4.14 8.36 -17.86
N CYS A 15 4.72 9.29 -17.10
CA CYS A 15 5.41 10.46 -17.66
C CYS A 15 6.89 10.58 -17.25
N LYS A 16 7.40 9.64 -16.44
CA LYS A 16 8.77 9.63 -15.91
C LYS A 16 9.13 10.81 -15.00
N GLY A 17 8.17 11.64 -14.60
CA GLY A 17 8.34 12.66 -13.56
C GLY A 17 8.80 12.06 -12.22
N LYS A 18 9.64 12.79 -11.49
CA LYS A 18 10.31 12.31 -10.27
C LYS A 18 9.79 12.91 -8.97
N HIS A 19 8.75 13.74 -9.06
CA HIS A 19 8.19 14.44 -7.90
C HIS A 19 6.79 13.89 -7.59
N PRO A 20 6.63 13.12 -6.51
CA PRO A 20 5.33 12.72 -6.02
C PRO A 20 4.78 13.73 -5.01
N LEU A 21 3.47 13.92 -5.04
CA LEU A 21 2.66 14.43 -3.94
C LEU A 21 2.17 13.22 -3.13
N ILE A 22 2.43 13.23 -1.83
CA ILE A 22 2.09 12.13 -0.92
C ILE A 22 1.01 12.61 0.02
N THR A 23 -0.09 11.89 0.09
CA THR A 23 -1.18 12.18 1.02
C THR A 23 -1.68 10.88 1.65
N GLU A 24 -1.81 10.89 2.96
CA GLU A 24 -2.39 9.78 3.70
C GLU A 24 -3.83 10.11 4.09
N HIS A 25 -4.75 9.20 3.80
CA HIS A 25 -6.16 9.39 4.10
C HIS A 25 -6.76 8.14 4.72
N ALA A 26 -7.49 8.33 5.83
CA ALA A 26 -8.49 7.36 6.28
C ALA A 26 -9.75 7.55 5.44
N ILE A 27 -10.28 6.47 4.89
CA ILE A 27 -11.55 6.55 4.16
C ILE A 27 -12.69 6.72 5.19
N PRO A 28 -13.44 7.84 5.12
CA PRO A 28 -14.52 8.09 6.07
C PRO A 28 -15.60 7.03 5.95
N ARG A 29 -16.41 6.87 7.01
CA ARG A 29 -17.48 5.86 7.06
C ARG A 29 -18.55 6.03 5.98
N SER A 30 -18.68 7.24 5.43
CA SER A 30 -19.50 7.56 4.26
C SER A 30 -18.93 7.01 2.93
N GLY A 31 -17.74 6.41 2.97
CA GLY A 31 -17.02 5.90 1.81
C GLY A 31 -16.42 7.00 0.92
N PRO A 32 -15.58 6.65 -0.07
CA PRO A 32 -15.03 7.59 -1.04
C PRO A 32 -16.02 7.85 -2.20
N GLY A 33 -17.32 7.82 -1.94
CA GLY A 33 -18.36 7.84 -2.98
C GLY A 33 -18.45 6.50 -3.74
N LYS A 34 -18.23 6.53 -5.07
CA LYS A 34 -18.37 5.36 -5.96
C LYS A 34 -17.14 4.43 -6.01
N ILE A 35 -16.05 4.79 -5.33
CA ILE A 35 -14.81 4.02 -5.39
C ILE A 35 -14.94 2.86 -4.39
N PRO A 36 -14.80 1.59 -4.82
CA PRO A 36 -14.96 0.42 -3.96
C PRO A 36 -13.71 0.18 -3.11
N LEU A 37 -13.35 1.16 -2.26
CA LEU A 37 -12.29 0.99 -1.27
C LEU A 37 -12.89 0.44 0.04
N PRO A 38 -12.26 -0.57 0.67
CA PRO A 38 -12.53 -0.92 2.05
C PRO A 38 -12.67 0.31 2.96
N ILE A 39 -13.86 0.48 3.52
CA ILE A 39 -14.19 1.57 4.44
C ILE A 39 -13.42 1.34 5.75
N LEU A 40 -13.00 2.42 6.42
CA LEU A 40 -12.24 2.41 7.69
C LEU A 40 -10.79 1.91 7.61
N ASP A 41 -10.25 1.67 6.41
CA ASP A 41 -8.82 1.43 6.23
C ASP A 41 -8.05 2.74 5.95
N ARG A 42 -6.74 2.73 6.24
CA ARG A 42 -5.81 3.82 5.93
C ARG A 42 -5.17 3.58 4.57
N TYR A 43 -5.15 4.62 3.76
CA TYR A 43 -4.58 4.58 2.41
C TYR A 43 -3.52 5.64 2.22
N LEU A 44 -2.47 5.27 1.51
CA LEU A 44 -1.46 6.19 1.02
C LEU A 44 -1.69 6.43 -0.46
N PHE A 45 -1.85 7.70 -0.83
CA PHE A 45 -1.95 8.13 -2.21
C PHE A 45 -0.61 8.76 -2.62
N PHE A 46 -0.06 8.26 -3.72
CA PHE A 46 1.20 8.71 -4.31
C PHE A 46 0.90 9.25 -5.70
N SER A 47 0.79 10.57 -5.83
CA SER A 47 0.35 11.23 -7.05
C SER A 47 1.50 11.95 -7.75
N CYS A 48 1.71 11.70 -9.04
CA CYS A 48 2.69 12.44 -9.82
C CYS A 48 2.28 13.91 -9.94
N SER A 49 3.14 14.84 -9.52
CA SER A 49 2.86 16.28 -9.61
C SER A 49 2.80 16.82 -11.03
N LEU A 50 3.32 16.06 -12.02
CA LEU A 50 3.32 16.47 -13.43
C LEU A 50 2.06 16.03 -14.18
N CYS A 51 1.69 14.76 -14.09
CA CYS A 51 0.64 14.18 -14.95
C CYS A 51 -0.59 13.65 -14.21
N GLY A 52 -0.61 13.75 -12.87
CA GLY A 52 -1.73 13.33 -12.03
C GLY A 52 -1.94 11.81 -11.92
N TYR A 53 -1.04 10.98 -12.46
CA TYR A 53 -1.08 9.54 -12.22
C TYR A 53 -0.92 9.24 -10.73
N THR A 54 -1.82 8.45 -10.15
CA THR A 54 -1.87 8.17 -8.72
C THR A 54 -1.83 6.68 -8.45
N GLU A 55 -0.88 6.26 -7.61
CA GLU A 55 -0.83 4.94 -7.00
C GLU A 55 -1.44 4.99 -5.62
N THR A 56 -2.23 3.98 -5.28
CA THR A 56 -2.96 3.93 -4.00
C THR A 56 -2.59 2.64 -3.28
N TYR A 57 -2.13 2.77 -2.04
CA TYR A 57 -1.70 1.65 -1.21
C TYR A 57 -2.60 1.51 0.01
N ASN A 58 -3.12 0.30 0.28
CA ASN A 58 -3.80 -0.01 1.54
C ASN A 58 -2.75 -0.31 2.62
N LEU A 59 -2.60 0.59 3.60
CA LEU A 59 -1.56 0.50 4.61
C LEU A 59 -1.74 -0.71 5.54
N LYS A 60 -2.98 -1.12 5.81
CA LYS A 60 -3.26 -2.31 6.63
C LYS A 60 -2.80 -3.61 5.98
N ILE A 61 -2.87 -3.71 4.66
CA ILE A 61 -2.34 -4.87 3.93
C ILE A 61 -0.81 -4.89 4.01
N ILE A 62 -0.19 -3.72 3.87
CA ILE A 62 1.27 -3.57 3.98
C ILE A 62 1.76 -3.97 5.37
N GLU A 63 1.13 -3.46 6.44
CA GLU A 63 1.46 -3.80 7.82
C GLU A 63 1.38 -5.32 8.07
N ARG A 64 0.33 -5.98 7.57
CA ARG A 64 0.18 -7.44 7.66
C ARG A 64 1.26 -8.20 6.89
N ALA A 65 1.70 -7.69 5.75
CA ALA A 65 2.77 -8.31 4.99
C ALA A 65 4.11 -8.23 5.75
N GLU A 66 4.40 -7.10 6.38
CA GLU A 66 5.62 -6.92 7.19
C GLU A 66 5.62 -7.80 8.45
N GLU A 67 4.46 -8.02 9.07
CA GLU A 67 4.33 -8.95 10.21
C GLU A 67 4.59 -10.42 9.80
N LYS A 68 4.16 -10.82 8.60
CA LYS A 68 4.39 -12.19 8.09
C LYS A 68 5.84 -12.45 7.72
N VAL A 69 6.57 -11.42 7.26
CA VAL A 69 8.00 -11.53 6.95
C VAL A 69 8.84 -11.66 8.23
N THR A 70 8.36 -11.16 9.36
CA THR A 70 9.09 -11.18 10.65
C THR A 70 8.82 -12.41 11.53
N LYS A 71 7.78 -13.19 11.25
CA LYS A 71 7.50 -14.45 11.96
C LYS A 71 7.80 -15.64 11.03
N PRO A 72 8.80 -16.50 11.32
CA PRO A 72 9.01 -17.70 10.53
C PRO A 72 7.75 -18.56 10.63
N VAL A 73 7.17 -18.88 9.48
CA VAL A 73 6.06 -19.84 9.38
C VAL A 73 6.61 -21.17 9.87
N ALA A 74 6.24 -21.57 11.09
CA ALA A 74 6.42 -22.94 11.54
C ALA A 74 5.61 -23.82 10.59
N GLN A 75 6.29 -24.46 9.63
CA GLN A 75 5.69 -25.48 8.78
C GLN A 75 5.30 -26.65 9.68
N GLU A 76 3.99 -26.80 9.93
CA GLU A 76 3.45 -28.07 10.41
C GLU A 76 3.68 -29.13 9.34
N VAL A 77 4.72 -29.94 9.53
CA VAL A 77 4.97 -31.16 8.77
C VAL A 77 3.86 -32.14 9.10
N ARG A 78 2.85 -32.25 8.22
CA ARG A 78 1.85 -33.32 8.30
C ARG A 78 2.52 -34.64 7.91
N HIS A 79 2.93 -35.43 8.90
CA HIS A 79 3.17 -36.85 8.71
C HIS A 79 1.84 -37.54 8.36
N ARG A 80 1.66 -37.90 7.09
CA ARG A 80 0.68 -38.92 6.69
C ARG A 80 1.37 -40.28 6.83
N GLY A 81 1.12 -40.96 7.94
CA GLY A 81 1.32 -42.40 8.10
C GLY A 81 -0.04 -43.06 8.28
N GLY A 82 -0.22 -44.22 7.66
CA GLY A 82 -1.41 -45.07 7.73
C GLY A 82 -1.78 -45.63 6.38
#